data_AF-A0A1X0RH85-F1
#
_entry.id   AF-A0A1X0RH85-F1
#
_cell.length_a   1.000
_cell.length_b   1.000
_cell.length_c   1.000
_cell.angle_alpha   90.00
_cell.angle_beta   90.00
_cell.angle_gamma   90.00
#
_symmetry.space_group_name_H-M   'P 1'
#
loop_
_entity.id
_entity.type
_entity.pdbx_description
1 polymer ?
#
loop_
_entity_poly.entity_id
_entity_poly.type
_entity_poly.pdbx_seq_one_letter_code
_entity_poly.pdbx_strand_id
1 'polypeptide(L)'
;MALIGELLRGRARARLIIGYRELINQYLGDYLTITSYQRPNFVYAQQSAITEGTKIYTAYVNNVHLRFGQHLRCAVSALLRIRQRTADLRRDLSAQGMDDDEIKHRIRQDIFLPAQTFKQAISQQPIDMEQIPQEPIYMEALNTLRP
;
A
#
# COMPACT_ATOMS: atom_id res chain seq x y z
N MET A 1 41.40 -12.45 2.31
CA MET A 1 40.79 -11.11 2.44
C MET A 1 39.26 -11.10 2.36
N ALA A 2 38.61 -11.94 1.54
CA ALA A 2 37.13 -12.02 1.48
C ALA A 2 36.46 -12.52 2.78
N LEU A 3 37.06 -13.51 3.46
CA LEU A 3 36.51 -14.14 4.68
C LEU A 3 36.37 -13.18 5.88
N ILE A 4 37.25 -12.17 5.99
CA ILE A 4 37.26 -11.19 7.10
C ILE A 4 36.16 -10.14 6.89
N GLY A 5 35.87 -9.78 5.62
CA GLY A 5 34.83 -8.83 5.27
C GLY A 5 33.42 -9.33 5.59
N GLU A 6 33.13 -10.62 5.36
CA GLU A 6 31.85 -11.23 5.73
C GLU A 6 31.66 -11.35 7.24
N LEU A 7 32.72 -11.68 7.97
CA LEU A 7 32.69 -11.85 9.43
C LEU A 7 32.49 -10.51 10.18
N LEU A 8 33.09 -9.44 9.66
CA LEU A 8 32.88 -8.07 10.17
C LEU A 8 31.47 -7.54 9.83
N ARG A 9 30.96 -7.83 8.62
CA ARG A 9 29.58 -7.47 8.22
C ARG A 9 28.54 -8.20 9.06
N GLY A 10 28.78 -9.47 9.39
CA GLY A 10 27.95 -10.26 10.30
C GLY A 10 27.88 -9.68 11.72
N ARG A 11 29.03 -9.24 12.28
CA ARG A 11 29.08 -8.60 13.60
C ARG A 11 28.38 -7.24 13.64
N ALA A 12 28.50 -6.42 12.60
CA ALA A 12 27.81 -5.14 12.51
C ALA A 12 26.28 -5.32 12.48
N ARG A 13 25.80 -6.30 11.69
CA ARG A 13 24.39 -6.67 11.63
C ARG A 13 23.86 -7.18 12.98
N ALA A 14 24.64 -7.99 13.69
CA ALA A 14 24.28 -8.50 15.01
C ALA A 14 24.12 -7.37 16.05
N ARG A 15 25.01 -6.36 16.05
CA ARG A 15 24.89 -5.20 16.94
C ARG A 15 23.64 -4.35 16.66
N LEU A 16 23.32 -4.13 15.39
CA LEU A 16 22.08 -3.46 14.98
C LEU A 16 20.84 -4.21 15.48
N ILE A 17 20.82 -5.54 15.34
CA ILE A 17 19.71 -6.37 15.82
C ILE A 17 19.56 -6.28 17.34
N ILE A 18 20.68 -6.27 18.09
CA ILE A 18 20.65 -6.10 19.56
C ILE A 18 20.07 -4.73 19.93
N GLY A 19 20.55 -3.65 19.29
CA GLY A 19 20.03 -2.30 19.55
C GLY A 19 18.54 -2.15 19.24
N TYR A 20 18.07 -2.74 18.14
CA TYR A 20 16.63 -2.76 17.84
C TYR A 20 15.83 -3.56 18.87
N ARG A 21 16.35 -4.69 19.37
CA ARG A 21 15.70 -5.47 20.42
C ARG A 21 15.59 -4.71 21.73
N GLU A 22 16.66 -4.02 22.13
CA GLU A 22 16.66 -3.19 23.36
C GLU A 22 15.64 -2.06 23.26
N LEU A 23 15.62 -1.34 22.13
CA LEU A 23 14.65 -0.29 21.87
C LEU A 23 13.20 -0.82 21.87
N ILE A 24 12.95 -1.96 21.20
CA ILE A 24 11.63 -2.58 21.18
C ILE A 24 11.22 -2.99 22.60
N ASN A 25 12.10 -3.62 23.36
CA ASN A 25 11.81 -4.07 24.71
C ASN A 25 11.51 -2.91 25.67
N GLN A 26 12.18 -1.77 25.49
CA GLN A 26 11.93 -0.57 26.30
C GLN A 26 10.48 -0.08 26.17
N TYR A 27 9.89 -0.14 24.98
CA TYR A 27 8.53 0.38 24.72
C TYR A 27 7.46 -0.72 24.60
N LEU A 28 7.85 -1.99 24.68
CA LEU A 28 6.94 -3.11 24.49
C LEU A 28 5.81 -3.10 25.51
N GLY A 29 6.11 -2.87 26.79
CA GLY A 29 5.12 -2.83 27.86
C GLY A 29 4.04 -1.77 27.63
N ASP A 30 4.48 -0.53 27.40
CA ASP A 30 3.58 0.60 27.14
C ASP A 30 2.70 0.36 25.91
N TYR A 31 3.27 -0.20 24.84
CA TYR A 31 2.53 -0.56 23.65
C TYR A 31 1.42 -1.59 23.94
N LEU A 32 1.74 -2.65 24.69
CA LEU A 32 0.76 -3.69 25.07
C LEU A 32 -0.39 -3.10 25.90
N THR A 33 -0.07 -2.18 26.81
CA THR A 33 -1.06 -1.50 27.67
C THR A 33 -1.95 -0.56 26.87
N ILE A 34 -1.39 0.30 26.02
CA ILE A 34 -2.16 1.29 25.26
C ILE A 34 -3.09 0.61 24.24
N THR A 35 -2.62 -0.46 23.61
CA THR A 35 -3.39 -1.17 22.58
C THR A 35 -4.33 -2.23 23.14
N SER A 36 -4.32 -2.48 24.46
CA SER A 36 -4.97 -3.64 25.09
C SER A 36 -4.60 -4.97 24.42
N TYR A 37 -3.43 -5.05 23.79
CA TYR A 37 -3.02 -6.20 23.01
C TYR A 37 -2.52 -7.31 23.93
N GLN A 38 -3.22 -8.44 23.92
CA GLN A 38 -2.78 -9.64 24.61
C GLN A 38 -1.95 -10.51 23.68
N ARG A 39 -0.67 -10.70 24.03
CA ARG A 39 0.20 -11.60 23.27
C ARG A 39 -0.30 -13.05 23.46
N PRO A 40 -0.66 -13.76 22.38
CA PRO A 40 -1.04 -15.16 22.49
C PRO A 40 0.15 -15.98 23.01
N ASN A 41 -0.12 -16.91 23.92
CA ASN A 41 0.91 -17.84 24.39
C ASN A 41 1.09 -18.96 23.36
N PHE A 42 2.16 -18.88 22.56
CA PHE A 42 2.49 -19.91 21.59
C PHE A 42 3.44 -20.93 22.20
N VAL A 43 3.03 -22.19 22.23
CA VAL A 43 3.83 -23.31 22.78
C VAL A 43 5.07 -23.58 21.90
N TYR A 44 4.98 -23.29 20.60
CA TYR A 44 6.05 -23.52 19.65
C TYR A 44 6.47 -22.23 18.94
N ALA A 45 7.77 -22.02 18.78
CA ALA A 45 8.33 -20.87 18.07
C ALA A 45 7.79 -20.73 16.64
N GLN A 46 7.50 -21.86 15.98
CA GLN A 46 6.90 -21.89 14.64
C GLN A 46 5.50 -21.26 14.60
N GLN A 47 4.67 -21.48 15.62
CA GLN A 47 3.32 -20.87 15.69
C GLN A 47 3.41 -19.34 15.84
N SER A 48 4.38 -18.87 16.63
CA SER A 48 4.65 -17.43 16.75
C SER A 48 5.13 -16.84 15.43
N ALA A 49 6.03 -17.53 14.73
CA ALA A 49 6.56 -17.07 13.45
C ALA A 49 5.46 -16.99 12.36
N ILE A 50 4.62 -18.03 12.26
CA ILE A 50 3.49 -18.07 11.32
C ILE A 50 2.50 -16.93 11.64
N THR A 51 2.10 -16.78 12.90
CA THR A 51 1.11 -15.76 13.28
C THR A 51 1.61 -14.34 13.02
N GLU A 52 2.86 -14.04 13.38
CA GLU A 52 3.44 -12.71 13.13
C GLU A 52 3.66 -12.47 11.62
N GLY A 53 4.10 -13.48 10.88
CA GLY A 53 4.20 -13.41 9.41
C GLY A 53 2.85 -13.07 8.77
N THR A 54 1.79 -13.80 9.15
CA THR A 54 0.43 -13.54 8.67
C THR A 54 -0.03 -12.12 9.01
N LYS A 55 0.21 -11.62 10.23
CA LYS A 55 -0.15 -10.23 10.60
C LYS A 55 0.55 -9.20 9.74
N ILE A 56 1.86 -9.36 9.53
CA ILE A 56 2.66 -8.45 8.70
C ILE A 56 2.13 -8.45 7.27
N TYR A 57 1.87 -9.62 6.70
CA TYR A 57 1.32 -9.72 5.35
C TYR A 57 -0.08 -9.15 5.24
N THR A 58 -0.99 -9.49 6.16
CA THR A 58 -2.33 -8.91 6.16
C THR A 58 -2.28 -7.39 6.29
N ALA A 59 -1.44 -6.84 7.17
CA ALA A 59 -1.25 -5.40 7.30
C ALA A 59 -0.66 -4.77 6.03
N TYR A 60 0.31 -5.41 5.40
CA TYR A 60 0.93 -4.96 4.16
C TYR A 60 -0.06 -4.98 3.00
N VAL A 61 -0.72 -6.12 2.77
CA VAL A 61 -1.73 -6.32 1.73
C VAL A 61 -2.89 -5.34 1.91
N ASN A 62 -3.39 -5.16 3.14
CA ASN A 62 -4.42 -4.17 3.43
C ASN A 62 -3.93 -2.74 3.14
N ASN A 63 -2.70 -2.38 3.52
CA ASN A 63 -2.14 -1.06 3.20
C ASN A 63 -1.98 -0.86 1.68
N VAL A 64 -1.50 -1.88 0.97
CA VAL A 64 -1.37 -1.86 -0.49
C VAL A 64 -2.74 -1.70 -1.12
N HIS A 65 -3.74 -2.50 -0.75
CA HIS A 65 -5.11 -2.36 -1.27
C HIS A 65 -5.73 -1.00 -0.97
N LEU A 66 -5.63 -0.51 0.28
CA LEU A 66 -6.16 0.79 0.69
C LEU A 66 -5.52 1.94 -0.09
N ARG A 67 -4.22 1.87 -0.36
CA ARG A 67 -3.48 2.93 -1.06
C ARG A 67 -3.51 2.76 -2.57
N PHE A 68 -3.68 1.56 -3.09
CA PHE A 68 -3.70 1.27 -4.52
C PHE A 68 -4.83 2.03 -5.22
N GLY A 69 -6.05 2.01 -4.65
CA GLY A 69 -7.16 2.77 -5.20
C GLY A 69 -6.88 4.27 -5.29
N GLN A 70 -6.18 4.83 -4.30
CA GLN A 70 -5.77 6.23 -4.30
C GLN A 70 -4.68 6.50 -5.36
N HIS A 71 -3.65 5.64 -5.45
CA HIS A 71 -2.59 5.77 -6.45
C HIS A 71 -3.15 5.65 -7.88
N LEU A 72 -4.03 4.68 -8.11
CA LEU A 72 -4.74 4.50 -9.37
C LEU A 72 -5.58 5.73 -9.69
N ARG A 73 -6.32 6.27 -8.72
CA ARG A 73 -7.10 7.51 -8.88
C ARG A 73 -6.20 8.68 -9.29
N CYS A 74 -5.04 8.84 -8.64
CA CYS A 74 -4.05 9.87 -8.99
C CYS A 74 -3.50 9.69 -10.40
N ALA A 75 -3.11 8.46 -10.77
CA ALA A 75 -2.59 8.14 -12.10
C ALA A 75 -3.63 8.41 -13.19
N VAL A 76 -4.86 7.93 -13.02
CA VAL A 76 -5.97 8.18 -13.97
C VAL A 76 -6.26 9.68 -14.08
N SER A 77 -6.30 10.41 -12.96
CA SER A 77 -6.51 11.86 -12.99
C SER A 77 -5.38 12.61 -13.71
N ALA A 78 -4.14 12.12 -13.64
CA ALA A 78 -3.00 12.67 -14.37
C ALA A 78 -3.09 12.34 -15.87
N LEU A 79 -3.40 11.09 -16.24
CA LEU A 79 -3.58 10.64 -17.62
C LEU A 79 -4.66 11.44 -18.34
N LEU A 80 -5.80 11.65 -17.67
CA LEU A 80 -6.91 12.43 -18.22
C LEU A 80 -6.67 13.95 -18.16
N ARG A 81 -5.52 14.39 -17.62
CA ARG A 81 -5.12 15.80 -17.47
C ARG A 81 -6.21 16.66 -16.83
N ILE A 82 -6.93 16.11 -15.85
CA ILE A 82 -8.16 16.72 -15.31
C ILE A 82 -7.89 18.16 -14.84
N ARG A 83 -6.83 18.39 -14.07
CA ARG A 83 -6.49 19.73 -13.56
C ARG A 83 -6.27 20.75 -14.69
N GLN A 84 -5.49 20.36 -15.71
CA GLN A 84 -5.18 21.24 -16.85
C GLN A 84 -6.45 21.55 -17.64
N ARG A 85 -7.20 20.52 -18.02
CA ARG A 85 -8.46 20.67 -18.78
C ARG A 85 -9.48 21.52 -18.03
N THR A 86 -9.58 21.37 -16.70
CA THR A 86 -10.48 22.18 -15.88
C THR A 86 -10.05 23.65 -15.88
N ALA A 87 -8.76 23.94 -15.74
CA ALA A 87 -8.25 25.30 -15.76
C ALA A 87 -8.45 25.98 -17.13
N ASP A 88 -8.16 25.27 -18.21
CA ASP A 88 -8.31 25.78 -19.57
C ASP A 88 -9.79 26.01 -19.91
N LEU A 89 -10.65 25.03 -19.67
CA LEU A 89 -12.09 25.17 -19.91
C LEU A 89 -12.70 26.29 -19.05
N ARG A 90 -12.30 26.41 -17.79
CA ARG A 90 -12.78 27.51 -16.93
C ARG A 90 -12.36 28.87 -17.49
N ARG A 91 -11.12 29.01 -17.96
CA ARG A 91 -10.61 30.25 -18.56
C ARG A 91 -11.42 30.61 -19.81
N ASP A 92 -11.64 29.64 -20.70
CA ASP A 92 -12.35 29.84 -21.97
C ASP A 92 -13.81 30.24 -21.75
N LEU A 93 -14.52 29.58 -20.82
CA LEU A 93 -15.92 29.90 -20.50
C LEU A 93 -16.05 31.23 -19.74
N SER A 94 -15.08 31.56 -18.87
CA SER A 94 -15.06 32.87 -18.20
C SER A 94 -14.85 34.00 -19.21
N ALA A 95 -13.99 33.80 -20.21
CA ALA A 95 -13.78 34.76 -21.29
C ALA A 95 -15.04 34.96 -22.16
N GLN A 96 -15.95 33.99 -22.18
CA GLN A 96 -17.26 34.09 -22.83
C GLN A 96 -18.31 34.79 -21.96
N GLY A 97 -17.96 35.20 -20.74
CA GLY A 97 -18.87 35.89 -19.82
C GLY A 97 -19.92 34.98 -19.18
N MET A 98 -19.70 33.66 -19.17
CA MET A 98 -20.61 32.73 -18.50
C MET A 98 -20.58 32.89 -16.99
N ASP A 99 -21.72 32.60 -16.36
CA ASP A 99 -21.84 32.58 -14.92
C ASP A 99 -21.07 31.39 -14.30
N ASP A 100 -20.64 31.56 -13.05
CA ASP A 100 -19.82 30.60 -12.33
C ASP A 100 -20.53 29.25 -12.10
N ASP A 101 -21.85 29.22 -11.96
CA ASP A 101 -22.63 28.00 -11.79
C ASP A 101 -22.80 27.24 -13.12
N GLU A 102 -23.02 27.95 -14.23
CA GLU A 102 -23.03 27.35 -15.56
C GLU A 102 -21.64 26.82 -15.96
N ILE A 103 -20.56 27.53 -15.59
CA ILE A 103 -19.17 27.05 -15.73
C ILE A 103 -18.96 25.76 -14.93
N LYS A 104 -19.39 25.70 -13.67
CA LYS A 104 -19.30 24.46 -12.85
C LYS A 104 -20.09 23.33 -13.50
N HIS A 105 -21.28 23.61 -14.03
CA HIS A 105 -22.09 22.61 -14.71
C HIS A 105 -21.37 22.04 -15.94
N ARG A 106 -20.85 22.90 -16.82
CA ARG A 106 -20.06 22.52 -18.00
C ARG A 106 -18.83 21.69 -17.64
N ILE A 107 -18.04 22.14 -16.66
CA ILE A 107 -16.86 21.38 -16.19
C ILE A 107 -17.26 19.98 -15.67
N ARG A 108 -18.39 19.89 -14.98
CA ARG A 108 -18.91 18.59 -14.50
C ARG A 108 -19.25 17.67 -15.66
N GLN A 109 -19.94 18.17 -16.68
CA GLN A 109 -20.34 17.41 -17.86
C GLN A 109 -19.14 17.01 -18.73
N ASP A 110 -18.25 17.95 -19.04
CA ASP A 110 -17.25 17.76 -20.08
C ASP A 110 -15.96 17.09 -19.58
N ILE A 111 -15.74 17.13 -18.25
CA ILE A 111 -14.50 16.64 -17.64
C ILE A 111 -14.78 15.59 -16.57
N PHE A 112 -15.59 15.91 -15.55
CA PHE A 112 -15.72 15.01 -14.39
C PHE A 112 -16.55 13.76 -14.67
N LEU A 113 -17.68 13.88 -15.38
CA LEU A 113 -18.52 12.71 -15.71
C LEU A 113 -17.79 11.70 -16.61
N PRO A 114 -17.16 12.09 -17.75
CA PRO A 114 -16.37 11.17 -18.55
C PRO A 114 -15.22 10.52 -17.77
N ALA A 115 -14.53 11.29 -16.91
CA ALA A 115 -13.46 10.76 -16.08
C ALA A 115 -13.99 9.76 -15.02
N GLN A 116 -15.20 9.98 -14.50
CA GLN A 116 -15.85 9.06 -13.59
C GLN A 116 -16.25 7.77 -14.30
N THR A 117 -16.85 7.85 -15.49
CA THR A 117 -17.19 6.69 -16.32
C THR A 117 -15.95 5.87 -16.63
N PHE A 118 -14.84 6.51 -17.01
CA PHE A 118 -13.57 5.83 -17.26
C PHE A 118 -13.03 5.10 -16.01
N LYS A 119 -13.08 5.75 -14.84
CA LYS A 119 -12.66 5.13 -13.57
C LYS A 119 -13.54 3.94 -13.19
N GLN A 120 -14.86 4.02 -13.44
CA GLN A 120 -15.77 2.92 -13.21
C GLN A 120 -15.49 1.74 -14.15
N ALA A 121 -15.23 2.01 -15.43
CA ALA A 121 -14.88 0.97 -16.40
C ALA A 121 -13.62 0.19 -15.98
N ILE A 122 -12.57 0.89 -15.52
CA ILE A 122 -11.37 0.23 -14.98
C ILE A 122 -11.72 -0.61 -13.74
N SER A 123 -12.51 -0.07 -12.82
CA SER A 123 -12.87 -0.77 -11.58
C SER A 123 -13.75 -2.00 -11.81
N GLN A 124 -14.52 -2.02 -12.90
CA GLN A 124 -15.42 -3.13 -13.25
C GLN A 124 -14.78 -4.10 -14.26
N GLN A 125 -13.59 -3.78 -14.75
CA GLN A 125 -12.90 -4.64 -15.70
C GLN A 125 -12.55 -5.97 -15.02
N PRO A 126 -13.09 -7.10 -15.50
CA PRO A 126 -12.75 -8.40 -14.95
C PRO A 126 -11.26 -8.64 -15.18
N ILE A 127 -10.57 -9.00 -14.10
CA ILE A 127 -9.17 -9.38 -14.14
C ILE A 127 -9.14 -10.88 -14.34
N ASP A 128 -8.52 -11.32 -15.42
CA ASP A 128 -8.24 -12.72 -15.65
C ASP A 128 -7.21 -13.19 -14.60
N MET A 129 -7.70 -13.90 -13.58
CA MET A 129 -6.89 -14.38 -12.47
C MET A 129 -5.92 -15.50 -12.90
N GLU A 130 -6.09 -16.08 -14.08
CA GLU A 130 -5.18 -17.09 -14.65
C GLU A 130 -3.88 -16.46 -15.20
N GLN A 131 -3.91 -15.17 -15.57
CA GLN A 131 -2.74 -14.44 -16.08
C GLN A 131 -1.93 -13.73 -14.99
N ILE A 132 -2.48 -13.61 -13.79
CA ILE A 132 -1.73 -13.10 -12.64
C ILE A 132 -0.94 -14.27 -12.06
N PRO A 133 0.39 -14.19 -11.98
CA PRO A 133 1.19 -15.18 -11.27
C PRO A 133 0.65 -15.31 -9.86
N GLN A 134 -0.07 -16.40 -9.60
CA GLN A 134 -0.49 -16.81 -8.26
C GLN A 134 0.74 -17.41 -7.57
N GLU A 135 1.87 -16.70 -7.54
CA GLU A 135 2.96 -17.11 -6.67
C GLU A 135 2.49 -16.80 -5.25
N PRO A 136 2.16 -17.82 -4.45
CA PRO A 136 1.93 -17.58 -3.06
C PRO A 136 3.35 -17.36 -2.53
N ILE A 137 3.77 -16.11 -2.41
CA ILE A 137 5.03 -15.71 -1.76
C ILE A 137 5.18 -16.44 -0.40
N TYR A 138 4.06 -16.89 0.18
CA TYR A 138 3.96 -17.71 1.39
C TYR A 138 4.23 -19.21 1.22
N MET A 139 3.93 -19.86 0.10
CA MET A 139 4.01 -21.32 -0.02
C MET A 139 5.44 -21.83 -0.15
N GLU A 140 6.34 -21.12 -0.84
CA GLU A 140 7.75 -21.53 -0.88
C GLU A 140 8.42 -21.47 0.50
N ALA A 141 8.12 -20.42 1.27
CA ALA A 141 8.62 -20.26 2.64
C ALA A 141 7.99 -21.27 3.63
N LEU A 142 6.72 -21.63 3.45
CA LEU A 142 6.06 -22.67 4.25
C LEU A 142 6.56 -24.07 3.92
N ASN A 143 6.85 -24.35 2.65
CA ASN A 143 7.36 -25.65 2.20
C ASN A 143 8.81 -25.89 2.64
N THR A 144 9.63 -24.84 2.74
CA THR A 144 10.98 -24.93 3.31
C THR A 144 11.01 -25.10 4.83
N LEU A 145 9.89 -24.91 5.52
CA LEU A 145 9.74 -25.05 6.98
C LEU A 145 8.97 -26.31 7.39
N ARG A 146 8.59 -27.18 6.43
CA ARG A 146 8.07 -28.52 6.74
C ARG A 146 9.25 -29.50 6.91
N PRO A 147 9.18 -30.42 7.90
CA PRO A 147 10.21 -31.43 8.10
C PRO A 147 10.30 -32.43 6.94
#